data_AF-A0A9N7N9Z3-F1
#
_entry.id   AF-A0A9N7N9Z3-F1
#
_cell.length_a   1.000
_cell.length_b   1.000
_cell.length_c   1.000
_cell.angle_alpha   90.00
_cell.angle_beta   90.00
_cell.angle_gamma   90.00
#
_symmetry.space_group_name_H-M   'P 1'
#
loop_
_entity.id
_entity.type
_entity.pdbx_description
1 polymer ?
#
loop_
_entity_poly.entity_id
_entity_poly.type
_entity_poly.pdbx_seq_one_letter_code
_entity_poly.pdbx_strand_id
1 'polypeptide(L)'
;MLLCRVILGKTEVVCPGYEQKIPSSKEFDSGVDNAMDPKKYIVWTPRLNTHVLPEFLVSFRALSVKCRGFQIRQLSPNRLPYPILINILDKYLPSDAVELVTKHHDDFKKKKITRTELIEHTRHIVGDKLLLRIVASYEQKVYEASSTSGTTANIGNDLNFSAIIGMI
;
A
#
# COMPACT_ATOMS: atom_id res chain seq x y z
N MET A 1 -6.31 -1.10 -14.20
CA MET A 1 -7.78 -1.14 -14.27
C MET A 1 -8.19 -2.27 -15.22
N LEU A 2 -9.29 -2.95 -14.97
CA LEU A 2 -9.85 -3.94 -15.89
C LEU A 2 -11.08 -3.33 -16.56
N LEU A 3 -11.16 -3.46 -17.88
CA LEU A 3 -12.38 -3.21 -18.63
C LEU A 3 -13.08 -4.55 -18.84
N CYS A 4 -14.32 -4.65 -18.38
CA CYS A 4 -15.10 -5.87 -18.44
C CYS A 4 -16.35 -5.65 -19.29
N ARG A 5 -16.77 -6.68 -20.01
CA ARG A 5 -18.14 -6.80 -20.53
C ARG A 5 -19.01 -7.37 -19.43
N VAL A 6 -20.15 -6.73 -19.19
CA VAL A 6 -21.07 -7.14 -18.12
C VAL A 6 -22.47 -7.33 -18.70
N ILE A 7 -23.09 -8.46 -18.37
CA ILE A 7 -24.51 -8.72 -18.64
C ILE A 7 -25.30 -8.19 -17.44
N LEU A 8 -26.02 -7.08 -17.61
CA LEU A 8 -26.71 -6.43 -16.49
C LEU A 8 -28.09 -7.05 -16.18
N GLY A 9 -28.82 -7.51 -17.19
CA GLY A 9 -30.18 -8.03 -17.02
C GLY A 9 -31.16 -6.97 -16.48
N LYS A 10 -32.15 -7.41 -15.70
CA LYS A 10 -33.10 -6.52 -15.01
C LYS A 10 -32.44 -5.89 -13.79
N THR A 11 -32.29 -4.57 -13.79
CA THR A 11 -31.56 -3.84 -12.75
C THR A 11 -32.48 -3.31 -11.65
N GLU A 12 -32.03 -3.35 -10.40
CA GLU A 12 -32.65 -2.63 -9.28
C GLU A 12 -31.79 -1.44 -8.83
N VAL A 13 -32.44 -0.42 -8.25
CA VAL A 13 -31.73 0.69 -7.62
C VAL A 13 -31.33 0.28 -6.21
N VAL A 14 -30.03 0.29 -5.92
CA VAL A 14 -29.49 -0.07 -4.61
C VAL A 14 -29.25 1.20 -3.81
N CYS A 15 -29.96 1.34 -2.69
CA CYS A 15 -29.85 2.51 -1.82
C CYS A 15 -28.44 2.62 -1.21
N PRO A 16 -27.76 3.77 -1.34
CA PRO A 16 -26.45 3.97 -0.73
C PRO A 16 -26.56 3.90 0.81
N GLY A 17 -25.77 3.01 1.42
CA GLY A 17 -25.72 2.80 2.88
C GLY A 17 -26.30 1.47 3.36
N TYR A 18 -27.03 0.74 2.52
CA TYR A 18 -27.42 -0.64 2.81
C TYR A 18 -26.39 -1.62 2.22
N GLU A 19 -25.80 -2.47 3.07
CA GLU A 19 -24.94 -3.58 2.63
C GLU A 19 -25.76 -4.74 2.06
N GLN A 20 -26.41 -4.50 0.94
CA GLN A 20 -27.12 -5.54 0.21
C GLN A 20 -26.09 -6.49 -0.43
N LYS A 21 -26.22 -7.80 -0.16
CA LYS A 21 -25.30 -8.84 -0.68
C LYS A 21 -25.92 -9.71 -1.80
N ILE A 22 -27.23 -9.62 -1.97
CA ILE A 22 -28.08 -10.47 -2.82
C ILE A 22 -29.19 -9.57 -3.39
N PRO A 23 -29.74 -9.87 -4.59
CA PRO A 23 -30.90 -9.14 -5.10
C PRO A 23 -32.06 -9.02 -4.10
N SER A 24 -32.83 -7.94 -4.13
CA SER A 24 -33.99 -7.78 -3.23
C SER A 24 -35.11 -8.77 -3.55
N SER A 25 -35.18 -9.20 -4.81
CA SER A 25 -36.12 -10.20 -5.31
C SER A 25 -35.49 -11.03 -6.42
N LYS A 26 -36.12 -12.16 -6.75
CA LYS A 26 -35.67 -13.04 -7.84
C LYS A 26 -35.80 -12.42 -9.24
N GLU A 27 -36.52 -11.30 -9.35
CA GLU A 27 -36.70 -10.62 -10.62
C GLU A 27 -35.48 -9.78 -11.01
N PHE A 28 -34.62 -9.44 -10.06
CA PHE A 28 -33.48 -8.59 -10.31
C PHE A 28 -32.19 -9.39 -10.49
N ASP A 29 -31.40 -8.94 -11.44
CA ASP A 29 -30.18 -9.59 -11.88
C ASP A 29 -28.93 -8.84 -11.40
N SER A 30 -28.99 -7.51 -11.39
CA SER A 30 -27.88 -6.61 -11.00
C SER A 30 -28.41 -5.36 -10.31
N GLY A 31 -27.53 -4.63 -9.63
CA GLY A 31 -27.83 -3.35 -8.98
C GLY A 31 -27.22 -2.15 -9.71
N VAL A 32 -27.88 -0.99 -9.61
CA VAL A 32 -27.37 0.32 -10.07
C VAL A 32 -27.54 1.37 -8.96
N ASP A 33 -26.71 2.41 -8.97
CA ASP A 33 -26.83 3.53 -8.03
C ASP A 33 -27.92 4.54 -8.42
N ASN A 34 -28.19 4.70 -9.72
CA ASN A 34 -29.25 5.56 -10.23
C ASN A 34 -29.89 4.90 -11.46
N ALA A 35 -31.22 4.88 -11.52
CA ALA A 35 -31.95 4.27 -12.64
C ALA A 35 -31.81 5.03 -13.97
N MET A 36 -31.60 6.34 -13.92
CA MET A 36 -31.56 7.21 -15.10
C MET A 36 -30.12 7.50 -15.56
N ASP A 37 -29.19 7.68 -14.63
CA ASP A 37 -27.77 7.97 -14.91
C ASP A 37 -26.85 7.10 -14.02
N PRO A 38 -26.74 5.80 -14.31
CA PRO A 38 -25.96 4.86 -13.50
C PRO A 38 -24.45 5.13 -13.63
N LYS A 39 -23.81 5.42 -12.50
CA LYS A 39 -22.34 5.60 -12.40
C LYS A 39 -21.65 4.41 -11.75
N LYS A 40 -22.42 3.55 -11.07
CA LYS A 40 -21.94 2.35 -10.40
C LYS A 40 -22.89 1.20 -10.68
N TYR A 41 -22.31 0.07 -11.03
CA TYR A 41 -23.00 -1.19 -11.27
C TYR A 41 -22.56 -2.21 -10.24
N ILE A 42 -23.51 -3.01 -9.76
CA ILE A 42 -23.28 -4.05 -8.77
C ILE A 42 -23.69 -5.37 -9.40
N VAL A 43 -22.73 -6.28 -9.55
CA VAL A 43 -23.00 -7.68 -9.93
C VAL A 43 -22.90 -8.52 -8.68
N TRP A 44 -23.97 -9.24 -8.35
CA TRP A 44 -24.03 -10.07 -7.15
C TRP A 44 -23.09 -11.27 -7.26
N THR A 45 -22.50 -11.68 -6.12
CA THR A 45 -21.51 -12.77 -6.06
C THR A 45 -21.91 -14.04 -6.81
N PRO A 46 -23.17 -14.54 -6.71
CA PRO A 46 -23.58 -15.75 -7.42
C PRO A 46 -23.50 -15.67 -8.95
N ARG A 47 -23.40 -14.46 -9.52
CA ARG A 47 -23.43 -14.22 -10.98
C ARG A 47 -22.13 -13.67 -11.54
N LEU A 48 -21.11 -13.44 -10.70
CA LEU A 48 -19.84 -12.87 -11.15
C LEU A 48 -19.19 -13.68 -12.28
N ASN A 49 -19.14 -15.02 -12.14
CA ASN A 49 -18.46 -15.89 -13.10
C ASN A 49 -19.20 -16.05 -14.44
N THR A 50 -20.48 -15.72 -14.48
CA THR A 50 -21.31 -15.90 -15.69
C THR A 50 -21.65 -14.57 -16.36
N HIS A 51 -21.69 -13.47 -15.60
CA HIS A 51 -22.12 -12.16 -16.09
C HIS A 51 -20.98 -11.16 -16.26
N VAL A 52 -19.78 -11.45 -15.77
CA VAL A 52 -18.60 -10.57 -15.93
C VAL A 52 -17.53 -11.29 -16.75
N LEU A 53 -17.25 -10.75 -17.93
CA LEU A 53 -16.15 -11.18 -18.77
C LEU A 53 -15.07 -10.09 -18.77
N PRO A 54 -13.90 -10.31 -18.16
CA PRO A 54 -12.76 -9.41 -18.31
C PRO A 54 -12.35 -9.36 -19.79
N GLU A 55 -12.32 -8.17 -20.36
CA GLU A 55 -12.01 -7.99 -21.79
C GLU A 55 -10.61 -7.41 -21.99
N PHE A 56 -10.26 -6.36 -21.24
CA PHE A 56 -8.97 -5.70 -21.38
C PHE A 56 -8.35 -5.33 -20.04
N LEU A 57 -7.03 -5.46 -19.96
CA LEU A 57 -6.23 -4.90 -18.87
C LEU A 57 -5.66 -3.56 -19.30
N VAL A 58 -6.08 -2.50 -18.61
CA VAL A 58 -5.60 -1.15 -18.82
C VAL A 58 -4.56 -0.82 -17.75
N SER A 59 -3.30 -0.69 -18.17
CA SER A 59 -2.23 -0.14 -17.37
C SER A 59 -2.08 1.36 -17.67
N PHE A 60 -1.95 2.16 -16.61
CA PHE A 60 -1.68 3.58 -16.75
C PHE A 60 -0.86 4.03 -15.55
N ARG A 61 -0.08 5.09 -15.75
CA ARG A 61 0.67 5.73 -14.69
C ARG A 61 -0.09 6.97 -14.25
N ALA A 62 -0.69 6.91 -13.07
CA ALA A 62 -1.30 8.09 -12.46
C ALA A 62 -0.22 8.95 -11.79
N LEU A 63 -0.22 10.25 -12.07
CA LEU A 63 0.47 11.21 -11.21
C LEU A 63 -0.29 11.23 -9.88
N SER A 64 0.41 10.96 -8.77
CA SER A 64 -0.19 10.98 -7.43
C SER A 64 -0.53 12.42 -7.05
N VAL A 65 -1.70 12.89 -7.46
CA VAL A 65 -2.33 14.05 -6.84
C VAL A 65 -2.92 13.54 -5.52
N LYS A 66 -2.52 14.16 -4.39
CA LYS A 66 -2.99 13.79 -3.05
C LYS A 66 -4.52 13.96 -2.95
N CYS A 67 -5.29 12.96 -3.35
CA CYS A 67 -6.74 12.94 -3.17
C CYS A 67 -7.06 12.55 -1.72
N ARG A 68 -7.74 13.45 -1.00
CA ARG A 68 -8.08 13.39 0.44
C ARG A 68 -9.08 12.28 0.85
N GLY A 69 -9.27 11.21 0.09
CA GLY A 69 -10.35 10.25 0.40
C GLY A 69 -10.22 8.81 -0.09
N PHE A 70 -9.27 8.49 -0.98
CA PHE A 70 -9.01 7.11 -1.41
C PHE A 70 -7.50 6.87 -1.40
N GLN A 71 -6.96 6.68 -0.20
CA GLN A 71 -5.63 6.10 -0.05
C GLN A 71 -5.82 4.59 -0.24
N ILE A 72 -5.79 4.10 -1.49
CA ILE A 72 -5.01 2.88 -1.67
C ILE A 72 -3.62 3.34 -1.28
N ARG A 73 -3.24 3.12 -0.02
CA ARG A 73 -1.84 3.16 0.36
C ARG A 73 -1.20 2.22 -0.65
N GLN A 74 -0.46 2.75 -1.60
CA GLN A 74 0.72 2.03 -2.00
C GLN A 74 1.57 1.97 -0.74
N LEU A 75 1.29 0.95 0.09
CA LEU A 75 2.36 0.25 0.75
C LEU A 75 3.18 -0.26 -0.42
N SER A 76 4.23 0.47 -0.77
CA SER A 76 5.45 -0.20 -1.18
C SER A 76 5.60 -1.37 -0.21
N PRO A 77 5.45 -2.63 -0.67
CA PRO A 77 5.38 -3.79 0.21
C PRO A 77 6.63 -3.97 1.08
N ASN A 78 7.68 -3.17 0.81
CA ASN A 78 8.99 -3.24 1.42
C ASN A 78 9.30 -2.07 2.38
N ARG A 79 8.31 -1.28 2.81
CA ARG A 79 8.58 -0.20 3.78
C ARG A 79 8.96 -0.78 5.13
N LEU A 80 10.20 -0.55 5.56
CA LEU A 80 10.71 -0.94 6.86
C LEU A 80 10.01 -0.12 7.96
N PRO A 81 9.20 -0.73 8.84
CA PRO A 81 8.58 0.00 9.94
C PRO A 81 9.63 0.58 10.89
N TYR A 82 9.48 1.84 11.29
CA TYR A 82 10.40 2.54 12.20
C TYR A 82 10.70 1.79 13.52
N PRO A 83 9.72 1.14 14.19
CA PRO A 83 10.01 0.32 15.37
C PRO A 83 10.94 -0.87 15.08
N ILE A 84 10.82 -1.48 13.90
CA ILE A 84 11.71 -2.57 13.46
C ILE A 84 13.09 -2.01 13.16
N LEU A 85 13.17 -0.85 12.52
CA LEU A 85 14.45 -0.15 12.31
C LEU A 85 15.18 0.08 13.64
N ILE A 86 14.50 0.61 14.67
CA ILE A 86 15.10 0.83 16.01
C ILE A 86 15.63 -0.47 16.61
N ASN A 87 14.88 -1.57 16.53
CA ASN A 87 15.32 -2.88 17.03
C ASN A 87 16.54 -3.43 16.26
N ILE A 88 16.66 -3.14 14.97
CA ILE A 88 17.85 -3.51 14.20
C ILE A 88 19.03 -2.62 14.61
N LEU A 89 18.80 -1.32 14.78
CA LEU A 89 19.82 -0.34 15.18
C LEU A 89 20.41 -0.65 16.54
N ASP A 90 19.62 -1.16 17.47
CA ASP A 90 20.04 -1.63 18.80
C ASP A 90 21.20 -2.66 18.75
N LYS A 91 21.33 -3.39 17.64
CA LYS A 91 22.40 -4.38 17.44
C LYS A 91 23.71 -3.78 16.92
N TYR A 92 23.68 -2.57 16.39
CA TYR A 92 24.81 -1.95 15.67
C TYR A 92 25.27 -0.63 16.28
N LEU A 93 24.46 -0.01 17.15
CA LEU A 93 24.72 1.29 17.74
C LEU A 93 24.81 1.20 19.26
N PRO A 94 25.56 2.12 19.89
CA PRO A 94 25.56 2.25 21.34
C PRO A 94 24.20 2.74 21.86
N SER A 95 23.90 2.41 23.12
CA SER A 95 22.58 2.63 23.73
C SER A 95 22.12 4.09 23.71
N ASP A 96 23.06 5.04 23.84
CA ASP A 96 22.80 6.48 23.80
C ASP A 96 22.28 6.95 22.44
N ALA A 97 22.86 6.44 21.36
CA ALA A 97 22.42 6.74 20.00
C ALA A 97 21.03 6.14 19.71
N VAL A 98 20.77 4.92 20.19
CA VAL A 98 19.47 4.24 20.01
C VAL A 98 18.37 4.94 20.81
N GLU A 99 18.67 5.38 22.02
CA GLU A 99 17.75 6.16 22.85
C GLU A 99 17.38 7.48 22.17
N LEU A 100 18.35 8.17 21.56
CA LEU A 100 18.11 9.41 20.84
C LEU A 100 17.20 9.20 19.62
N VAL A 101 17.42 8.15 18.82
CA VAL A 101 16.53 7.79 17.71
C VAL A 101 15.12 7.44 18.21
N THR A 102 15.01 6.73 19.32
CA THR A 102 13.73 6.36 19.94
C THR A 102 12.97 7.59 20.41
N LYS A 103 13.66 8.55 21.04
CA LYS A 103 13.09 9.84 21.45
C LYS A 103 12.51 10.61 20.27
N HIS A 104 13.26 10.72 19.16
CA HIS A 104 12.76 11.37 17.95
C HIS A 104 11.51 10.66 17.40
N HIS A 105 11.49 9.33 17.41
CA HIS A 105 10.33 8.55 16.98
C HIS A 105 9.10 8.79 17.87
N ASP A 106 9.27 8.95 19.18
CA ASP A 106 8.19 9.30 20.09
C ASP A 106 7.70 10.74 19.91
N ASP A 107 8.61 11.69 19.63
CA ASP A 107 8.23 13.06 19.30
C ASP A 107 7.46 13.14 17.98
N PHE A 108 7.79 12.28 17.01
CA PHE A 108 7.00 12.10 15.78
C PHE A 108 5.60 11.54 16.08
N LYS A 109 5.47 10.51 16.93
CA LYS A 109 4.17 9.99 17.37
C LYS A 109 3.32 11.06 18.06
N LYS A 110 3.97 11.94 18.84
CA LYS A 110 3.36 13.10 19.50
C LYS A 110 3.14 14.28 18.57
N LYS A 111 3.41 14.15 17.26
CA LYS A 111 3.27 15.18 16.22
C LYS A 111 4.08 16.46 16.47
N LYS A 112 5.16 16.37 17.24
CA LYS A 112 6.06 17.52 17.48
C LYS A 112 7.04 17.74 16.34
N ILE A 113 7.39 16.67 15.63
CA ILE A 113 8.24 16.71 14.44
C ILE A 113 7.55 16.00 13.28
N THR A 114 7.94 16.39 12.07
CA THR A 114 7.49 15.83 10.80
C THR A 114 8.23 14.54 10.47
N ARG A 115 7.69 13.76 9.50
CA ARG A 115 8.36 12.56 8.98
C ARG A 115 9.74 12.88 8.41
N THR A 116 9.89 14.02 7.74
CA THR A 116 11.15 14.46 7.13
C THR A 116 12.21 14.76 8.19
N GLU A 117 11.83 15.46 9.25
CA GLU A 117 12.73 15.77 10.38
C GLU A 117 13.15 14.49 11.11
N LEU A 118 12.23 13.55 11.35
CA LEU A 118 12.56 12.25 11.94
C LEU A 118 13.64 11.50 11.11
N ILE A 119 13.48 11.49 9.79
CA ILE A 119 14.42 10.83 8.88
C ILE A 119 15.77 11.56 8.89
N GLU A 120 15.77 12.88 8.85
CA GLU A 120 17.00 13.67 8.90
C GLU A 120 17.78 13.45 10.20
N HIS A 121 17.12 13.51 11.36
CA HIS A 121 17.74 13.21 12.65
C HIS A 121 18.30 11.79 12.69
N THR A 122 17.54 10.81 12.19
CA THR A 122 17.99 9.41 12.16
C THR A 122 19.23 9.26 11.27
N ARG A 123 19.26 9.92 10.11
CA ARG A 123 20.43 9.90 9.21
C ARG A 123 21.65 10.55 9.84
N HIS A 124 21.46 11.63 10.58
CA HIS A 124 22.55 12.31 11.28
C HIS A 124 23.17 11.45 12.38
N ILE A 125 22.35 10.66 13.08
CA ILE A 125 22.80 9.78 14.18
C ILE A 125 23.41 8.48 13.65
N VAL A 126 22.73 7.82 12.71
CA VAL A 126 23.07 6.47 12.24
C VAL A 126 24.06 6.50 11.07
N GLY A 127 23.96 7.51 10.21
CA GLY A 127 24.66 7.61 8.94
C GLY A 127 23.99 6.82 7.81
N ASP A 128 24.03 7.40 6.61
CA ASP A 128 23.38 6.84 5.41
C ASP A 128 23.93 5.47 5.03
N LYS A 129 25.24 5.26 5.20
CA LYS A 129 25.90 3.98 4.85
C LYS A 129 25.35 2.81 5.65
N LEU A 130 25.07 3.01 6.94
CA LEU A 130 24.52 1.97 7.81
C LEU A 130 23.02 1.77 7.54
N LEU A 131 22.27 2.86 7.37
CA LEU A 131 20.84 2.80 7.00
C LEU A 131 20.62 2.04 5.69
N LEU A 132 21.42 2.31 4.67
CA LEU A 132 21.36 1.61 3.39
C LEU A 132 21.59 0.10 3.54
N ARG A 133 22.60 -0.30 4.34
CA ARG A 133 22.87 -1.73 4.60
C ARG A 133 21.70 -2.42 5.31
N ILE A 134 21.12 -1.76 6.32
CA ILE A 134 19.98 -2.30 7.07
C ILE A 134 18.78 -2.47 6.14
N VAL A 135 18.45 -1.46 5.36
CA VAL A 135 17.31 -1.49 4.44
C VAL A 135 17.52 -2.56 3.37
N ALA A 136 18.68 -2.62 2.73
CA ALA A 136 18.99 -3.67 1.74
C ALA A 136 18.88 -5.09 2.32
N SER A 137 19.40 -5.30 3.54
CA SER A 137 19.29 -6.60 4.22
C SER A 137 17.85 -6.97 4.59
N TYR A 138 17.00 -5.97 4.87
CA TYR A 138 15.59 -6.17 5.19
C TYR A 138 14.80 -6.54 3.93
N GLU A 139 15.03 -5.85 2.81
CA GLU A 139 14.39 -6.15 1.54
C GLU A 139 14.73 -7.56 1.05
N GLN A 140 15.98 -8.00 1.19
CA GLN A 140 16.39 -9.37 0.87
C GLN A 140 15.62 -10.40 1.71
N LYS A 141 15.49 -10.19 3.02
CA LYS A 141 14.73 -11.09 3.90
C LYS A 141 13.24 -11.13 3.56
N VAL A 142 12.66 -10.00 3.15
CA VAL A 142 11.25 -9.93 2.73
C VAL A 142 11.04 -10.65 1.40
N TYR A 143 12.00 -10.57 0.47
CA TYR A 143 11.98 -11.34 -0.77
C TYR A 143 12.10 -12.85 -0.51
N GLU A 144 13.05 -13.27 0.32
CA GLU A 144 13.25 -14.68 0.68
C GLU A 144 12.02 -15.29 1.40
N ALA A 145 11.31 -14.50 2.22
CA ALA A 145 10.07 -14.93 2.87
C ALA A 145 8.87 -15.06 1.90
N SER A 146 8.94 -14.44 0.72
CA SER A 146 7.88 -14.46 -0.30
C SER A 146 8.19 -15.39 -1.48
N SER A 147 9.45 -15.79 -1.68
CA SER A 147 9.87 -16.71 -2.73
C SER A 147 10.40 -18.04 -2.15
N THR A 148 9.52 -19.02 -1.96
CA THR A 148 9.88 -20.43 -2.17
C THR A 148 10.09 -20.69 -3.66
N SER A 149 11.19 -20.17 -4.21
CA SER A 149 11.98 -20.67 -5.35
C SER A 149 12.91 -19.54 -5.82
N GLY A 150 14.20 -19.84 -5.85
CA GLY A 150 15.27 -18.86 -5.89
C GLY A 150 15.46 -18.15 -7.22
N THR A 151 16.17 -17.02 -7.16
CA THR A 151 17.38 -16.74 -7.94
C THR A 151 17.98 -15.43 -7.42
N THR A 152 19.28 -15.45 -7.19
CA THR A 152 20.10 -14.32 -6.75
C THR A 152 20.20 -13.27 -7.86
N ALA A 153 19.78 -12.03 -7.57
CA ALA A 153 20.11 -10.86 -8.38
C ALA A 153 20.89 -9.87 -7.52
N ASN A 154 22.18 -9.72 -7.82
CA ASN A 154 23.01 -8.63 -7.33
C ASN A 154 22.44 -7.30 -7.87
N ILE A 155 21.96 -6.43 -6.99
CA ILE A 155 21.51 -5.07 -7.35
C ILE A 155 22.58 -4.08 -6.87
N GLY A 156 23.11 -3.34 -7.85
CA GLY A 156 24.20 -2.39 -7.70
C GLY A 156 23.89 -1.18 -6.80
N ASN A 157 24.97 -0.60 -6.29
CA ASN A 157 25.04 0.39 -5.22
C ASN A 157 24.66 1.83 -5.62
N ASP A 158 23.51 2.06 -6.26
CA ASP A 158 23.01 3.43 -6.53
C ASP A 158 21.63 3.68 -5.92
N LEU A 159 21.57 3.65 -4.58
CA LEU A 159 20.38 4.05 -3.81
C LEU A 159 20.59 5.46 -3.24
N ASN A 160 20.25 6.46 -4.05
CA ASN A 160 20.28 7.88 -3.68
C ASN A 160 19.22 8.23 -2.62
N PHE A 161 19.37 9.39 -1.96
CA PHE A 161 18.50 10.05 -0.97
C PHE A 161 16.98 9.76 -1.07
N SER A 162 16.43 9.72 -2.30
CA SER A 162 15.00 9.44 -2.53
C SER A 162 14.58 8.00 -2.19
N ALA A 163 15.50 7.03 -2.27
CA ALA A 163 15.25 5.64 -1.95
C ALA A 163 15.00 5.46 -0.45
N ILE A 164 15.84 6.06 0.40
CA ILE A 164 15.73 5.98 1.87
C ILE A 164 14.39 6.57 2.36
N ILE A 165 13.98 7.73 1.82
CA ILE A 165 12.69 8.37 2.14
C ILE A 165 11.49 7.50 1.74
N GLY A 166 11.63 6.75 0.63
CA GLY A 166 10.61 5.82 0.13
C GLY A 166 10.51 4.55 0.97
N MET A 167 11.64 4.10 1.52
CA MET A 167 11.84 2.80 2.20
C MET A 167 11.57 2.82 3.70
N ILE A 168 11.67 3.98 4.37
CA ILE A 168 11.33 4.19 5.78
C ILE A 168 10.11 5.09 5.88
#